data_AF-A0A534ILJ3-F1
#
_entry.id   AF-A0A534ILJ3-F1
#
_cell.length_a   1.000
_cell.length_b   1.000
_cell.length_c   1.000
_cell.angle_alpha   90.00
_cell.angle_beta   90.00
_cell.angle_gamma   90.00
#
_symmetry.space_group_name_H-M   'P 1'
#
loop_
_entity.id
_entity.type
_entity.pdbx_description
1 polymer ?
#
loop_
_entity_poly.entity_id
_entity_poly.type
_entity_poly.pdbx_seq_one_letter_code
_entity_poly.pdbx_strand_id
1 'polypeptide(L)'
;MGLLQEIAREAALRRVTERVKKLDRAYVTRWIAGDLWIVDTLARDRGREIRAWKPIVLETLDAITPDEVLTACRQARPDLDDLWATPGARTKIEAEWRRGRALVEKM
;
A
#
# COMPACT_ATOMS: atom_id res chain seq x y z
N MET A 1 -10.09 -11.37 14.69
CA MET A 1 -9.96 -11.41 13.22
C MET A 1 -10.43 -12.77 12.75
N GLY A 2 -11.27 -12.85 11.72
CA GLY A 2 -11.63 -14.14 11.12
C GLY A 2 -10.50 -14.66 10.22
N LEU A 3 -10.38 -15.99 10.06
CA LEU A 3 -9.32 -16.63 9.28
C LEU A 3 -9.17 -16.05 7.86
N LEU A 4 -10.28 -15.72 7.19
CA LEU A 4 -10.26 -15.13 5.84
C LEU A 4 -9.66 -13.72 5.81
N GLN A 5 -9.89 -12.92 6.86
CA GLN A 5 -9.34 -11.57 6.98
C GLN A 5 -7.83 -11.61 7.22
N GLU A 6 -7.36 -12.59 7.99
CA GLU A 6 -5.94 -12.82 8.22
C GLU A 6 -5.23 -13.23 6.92
N ILE A 7 -5.79 -14.17 6.16
CA ILE A 7 -5.28 -14.59 4.85
C ILE A 7 -5.26 -13.40 3.87
N ALA A 8 -6.31 -12.58 3.84
CA ALA A 8 -6.36 -11.40 2.97
C ALA A 8 -5.28 -10.36 3.34
N ARG A 9 -5.09 -10.11 4.64
CA ARG A 9 -4.03 -9.24 5.17
C ARG A 9 -2.65 -9.74 4.78
N GLU A 10 -2.34 -11.02 5.01
CA GLU A 10 -1.06 -11.61 4.65
C GLU A 10 -0.79 -11.55 3.15
N ALA A 11 -1.80 -11.87 2.33
CA ALA A 11 -1.70 -11.80 0.88
C ALA A 11 -1.43 -10.36 0.40
N ALA A 12 -2.10 -9.36 1.00
CA ALA A 12 -1.88 -7.96 0.69
C ALA A 12 -0.45 -7.51 1.03
N LEU A 13 0.04 -7.80 2.25
CA LEU A 13 1.40 -7.47 2.66
C LEU A 13 2.45 -8.18 1.78
N ARG A 14 2.21 -9.44 1.40
CA ARG A 14 3.06 -10.15 0.45
C ARG A 14 3.13 -9.44 -0.91
N ARG A 15 2.01 -8.90 -1.40
CA ARG A 15 2.00 -8.13 -2.65
C ARG A 15 2.72 -6.80 -2.54
N VAL A 16 2.64 -6.13 -1.40
CA VAL A 16 3.46 -4.94 -1.10
C VAL A 16 4.94 -5.31 -1.20
N THR A 17 5.38 -6.34 -0.47
CA THR A 17 6.77 -6.81 -0.48
C THR A 17 7.28 -7.13 -1.89
N GLU A 18 6.52 -7.90 -2.67
CA GLU A 18 6.91 -8.25 -4.05
C GLU A 18 6.98 -7.05 -5.00
N ARG A 19 6.17 -6.02 -4.77
CA ARG A 19 6.24 -4.77 -5.52
C ARG A 19 7.46 -3.96 -5.12
N VAL A 20 7.68 -3.78 -3.82
CA VAL A 20 8.77 -2.96 -3.24
C VAL A 20 10.14 -3.49 -3.63
N LYS A 21 10.33 -4.81 -3.66
CA LYS A 21 11.57 -5.44 -4.14
C LYS A 21 12.04 -4.90 -5.49
N LYS A 22 11.10 -4.53 -6.37
CA LYS A 22 11.36 -4.07 -7.74
C LYS A 22 11.54 -2.55 -7.88
N LEU A 23 11.38 -1.78 -6.80
CA LEU A 23 11.48 -0.32 -6.86
C LEU A 23 12.92 0.13 -6.69
N ASP A 24 13.40 1.03 -7.53
CA ASP A 24 14.70 1.67 -7.30
C ASP A 24 14.60 2.82 -6.29
N ARG A 25 15.75 3.30 -5.82
CA ARG A 25 15.84 4.40 -4.87
C ARG A 25 15.16 5.68 -5.39
N ALA A 26 15.36 6.02 -6.65
CA ALA A 26 14.83 7.24 -7.25
C ALA A 26 13.29 7.23 -7.28
N TYR A 27 12.69 6.09 -7.57
CA TYR A 27 11.25 5.88 -7.50
C TYR A 27 10.75 6.10 -6.07
N VAL A 28 11.40 5.48 -5.08
CA VAL A 28 11.00 5.61 -3.67
C VAL A 28 11.08 7.06 -3.20
N THR A 29 12.17 7.76 -3.53
CA THR A 29 12.33 9.19 -3.21
C THR A 29 11.22 10.04 -3.82
N ARG A 30 10.92 9.89 -5.11
CA ARG A 30 9.84 10.63 -5.78
C ARG A 30 8.46 10.30 -5.22
N TRP A 31 8.24 9.04 -4.87
CA TRP A 31 6.99 8.61 -4.25
C TRP A 31 6.81 9.25 -2.87
N ILE A 32 7.83 9.25 -2.01
CA ILE A 32 7.81 9.94 -0.71
C ILE A 32 7.57 11.45 -0.89
N ALA A 33 8.19 12.06 -1.89
CA ALA A 33 8.02 13.49 -2.21
C ALA A 33 6.59 13.85 -2.68
N GLY A 34 5.75 12.86 -3.01
CA GLY A 34 4.36 13.06 -3.41
C GLY A 34 4.13 13.11 -4.92
N ASP A 35 5.17 12.95 -5.73
CA ASP A 35 5.11 13.02 -7.19
C ASP A 35 4.35 11.84 -7.82
N LEU A 36 4.25 10.72 -7.09
CA LEU A 36 3.69 9.46 -7.57
C LEU A 36 2.60 8.96 -6.61
N TRP A 37 1.53 8.41 -7.18
CA TRP A 37 0.43 7.80 -6.44
C TRP A 37 0.21 6.37 -6.91
N ILE A 38 0.59 5.42 -6.07
CA ILE A 38 0.43 3.99 -6.38
C ILE A 38 -1.05 3.66 -6.49
N VAL A 39 -1.86 4.23 -5.60
CA VAL A 39 -3.28 3.90 -5.55
C VAL A 39 -4.07 4.37 -6.78
N ASP A 40 -3.67 5.49 -7.38
CA ASP A 40 -4.28 5.98 -8.63
C ASP A 40 -4.00 5.02 -9.79
N THR A 41 -2.81 4.43 -9.80
CA THR A 41 -2.43 3.43 -10.81
C THR A 41 -3.24 2.14 -10.62
N LEU A 42 -3.35 1.65 -9.38
CA LEU A 42 -4.16 0.46 -9.07
C LEU A 42 -5.64 0.66 -9.38
N ALA A 43 -6.20 1.82 -9.04
CA ALA A 43 -7.60 2.14 -9.35
C ALA A 43 -7.85 2.16 -10.87
N ARG A 44 -6.91 2.69 -11.65
CA ARG A 44 -7.00 2.68 -13.11
C ARG A 44 -6.91 1.26 -13.68
N ASP A 45 -5.92 0.49 -13.25
CA ASP A 45 -5.59 -0.80 -13.87
C ASP A 45 -6.49 -1.94 -13.39
N ARG A 46 -7.06 -1.83 -12.18
CA ARG A 46 -7.82 -2.89 -11.49
C ARG A 46 -9.20 -2.44 -11.06
N GLY A 47 -9.71 -1.34 -11.62
CA GLY A 47 -10.97 -0.72 -11.19
C GLY A 47 -12.18 -1.66 -11.29
N ARG A 48 -12.19 -2.58 -12.26
CA ARG A 48 -13.26 -3.58 -12.40
C ARG A 48 -13.24 -4.57 -11.23
N GLU A 49 -12.08 -5.11 -10.90
CA GLU A 49 -11.91 -6.04 -9.79
C GLU A 49 -12.18 -5.36 -8.46
N ILE A 50 -11.70 -4.12 -8.28
CA ILE A 50 -11.95 -3.32 -7.07
C ILE A 50 -13.46 -3.13 -6.86
N ARG A 51 -14.21 -2.81 -7.92
CA ARG A 51 -15.68 -2.67 -7.83
C ARG A 51 -16.35 -4.00 -7.46
N ALA A 52 -15.94 -5.10 -8.10
CA ALA A 52 -16.51 -6.41 -7.84
C ALA A 52 -16.28 -6.90 -6.40
N TRP A 53 -15.12 -6.54 -5.81
CA TRP A 53 -14.70 -6.99 -4.49
C TRP A 53 -14.67 -5.86 -3.45
N LYS A 54 -15.42 -4.78 -3.68
CA LYS A 54 -15.37 -3.54 -2.88
C LYS A 54 -15.43 -3.76 -1.37
N PRO A 55 -16.36 -4.57 -0.81
CA PRO A 55 -16.41 -4.81 0.64
C PRO A 55 -15.12 -5.42 1.17
N ILE A 56 -14.59 -6.44 0.49
CA ILE A 56 -13.35 -7.14 0.88
C ILE A 56 -12.15 -6.18 0.81
N VAL A 57 -12.09 -5.34 -0.23
CA VAL A 57 -11.03 -4.34 -0.37
C VAL A 57 -11.05 -3.35 0.79
N LEU A 58 -12.23 -2.84 1.15
CA LEU A 58 -12.38 -1.90 2.28
C LEU A 58 -12.04 -2.56 3.62
N GLU A 59 -12.55 -3.77 3.88
CA GLU A 59 -12.22 -4.55 5.08
C GLU A 59 -10.72 -4.84 5.18
N THR A 60 -10.06 -5.12 4.05
CA THR A 60 -8.61 -5.35 4.02
C THR A 60 -7.83 -4.05 4.29
N LEU A 61 -8.28 -2.92 3.75
CA LEU A 61 -7.69 -1.61 4.05
C LEU A 61 -7.83 -1.25 5.54
N ASP A 62 -8.95 -1.62 6.18
CA ASP A 62 -9.18 -1.44 7.62
C ASP A 62 -8.36 -2.40 8.49
N ALA A 63 -8.00 -3.57 7.95
CA ALA A 63 -7.23 -4.58 8.66
C ALA A 63 -5.71 -4.32 8.67
N ILE A 64 -5.21 -3.40 7.83
CA ILE A 64 -3.78 -3.16 7.64
C ILE A 64 -3.45 -1.72 8.02
N THR A 65 -2.56 -1.58 8.98
CA THR A 65 -2.04 -0.28 9.40
C THR A 65 -0.89 0.20 8.50
N PRO A 66 -0.68 1.52 8.38
CA PRO A 66 0.47 2.09 7.71
C PRO A 66 1.83 1.56 8.21
N ASP A 67 1.93 1.24 9.50
CA ASP A 67 3.16 0.74 10.11
C ASP A 67 3.52 -0.68 9.67
N GLU A 68 2.52 -1.53 9.47
CA GLU A 68 2.73 -2.88 8.95
C GLU A 68 3.23 -2.83 7.50
N VAL A 69 2.70 -1.89 6.71
CA VAL A 69 3.15 -1.65 5.34
C VAL A 69 4.59 -1.13 5.33
N LEU A 70 4.94 -0.15 6.18
CA LEU A 70 6.31 0.31 6.33
C LEU A 70 7.27 -0.81 6.73
N THR A 71 6.85 -1.65 7.67
CA THR A 71 7.63 -2.80 8.11
C THR A 71 7.87 -3.76 6.96
N ALA A 72 6.84 -4.07 6.16
CA ALA A 72 6.98 -4.88 4.97
C ALA A 72 7.93 -4.23 3.93
N CYS A 73 7.86 -2.91 3.74
CA CYS A 73 8.78 -2.19 2.85
C CYS A 73 10.24 -2.31 3.30
N ARG A 74 10.52 -2.10 4.60
CA ARG A 74 11.87 -2.22 5.18
C ARG A 74 12.42 -3.63 5.06
N GLN A 75 11.60 -4.64 5.34
CA GLN A 75 11.99 -6.05 5.18
C GLN A 75 12.26 -6.42 3.72
N ALA A 76 11.48 -5.84 2.79
CA ALA A 76 11.63 -6.11 1.36
C ALA A 76 12.89 -5.48 0.75
N ARG A 77 13.25 -4.27 1.21
CA ARG A 77 14.39 -3.48 0.73
C ARG A 77 15.10 -2.79 1.90
N PRO A 78 15.88 -3.54 2.69
CA PRO A 78 16.61 -3.00 3.84
C PRO A 78 17.70 -2.01 3.44
N ASP A 79 18.18 -2.07 2.20
CA ASP A 79 19.11 -1.11 1.61
C ASP A 79 18.53 0.30 1.45
N LEU A 80 17.21 0.46 1.55
CA LEU A 80 16.49 1.73 1.46
C LEU A 80 15.89 2.16 2.82
N ASP A 81 16.33 1.56 3.92
CA ASP A 81 15.79 1.85 5.26
C ASP A 81 15.86 3.33 5.63
N ASP A 82 16.90 4.03 5.17
CA ASP A 82 17.07 5.47 5.36
C ASP A 82 15.92 6.30 4.75
N LEU A 83 15.25 5.78 3.72
CA LEU A 83 14.05 6.39 3.14
C LEU A 83 12.78 5.96 3.89
N TRP A 84 12.66 4.67 4.24
CA TRP A 84 11.48 4.10 4.89
C TRP A 84 11.30 4.54 6.35
N ALA A 85 12.39 4.86 7.04
CA ALA A 85 12.39 5.33 8.42
C ALA A 85 12.01 6.82 8.55
N THR A 86 11.86 7.54 7.44
CA THR A 86 11.52 8.96 7.48
C THR A 86 10.05 9.20 7.85
N PRO A 87 9.73 10.30 8.56
CA PRO A 87 8.35 10.73 8.76
C PRO A 87 7.58 10.90 7.44
N GLY A 88 8.27 11.37 6.39
CA GLY A 88 7.70 11.55 5.05
C GLY A 88 7.16 10.24 4.45
N ALA A 89 7.89 9.13 4.61
CA ALA A 89 7.41 7.81 4.15
C ALA A 89 6.12 7.38 4.87
N ARG A 90 6.05 7.60 6.19
CA ARG A 90 4.82 7.33 6.96
C ARG A 90 3.65 8.18 6.47
N THR A 91 3.85 9.50 6.40
CA THR A 91 2.83 10.43 5.92
C THR A 91 2.36 10.07 4.52
N LYS A 92 3.26 9.63 3.63
CA LYS A 92 2.91 9.21 2.28
C LYS A 92 2.04 7.95 2.29
N ILE A 93 2.34 6.94 3.10
CA ILE A 93 1.51 5.73 3.20
C ILE A 93 0.13 6.05 3.74
N GLU A 94 0.05 6.86 4.80
CA GLU A 94 -1.23 7.31 5.36
C GLU A 94 -2.07 8.05 4.30
N ALA A 95 -1.42 8.89 3.47
CA ALA A 95 -2.07 9.57 2.37
C ALA A 95 -2.53 8.62 1.25
N GLU A 96 -1.72 7.63 0.87
CA GLU A 96 -2.08 6.58 -0.10
C GLU A 96 -3.27 5.76 0.39
N TRP A 97 -3.30 5.38 1.68
CA TRP A 97 -4.40 4.64 2.28
C TRP A 97 -5.70 5.44 2.28
N ARG A 98 -5.66 6.69 2.77
CA ARG A 98 -6.83 7.57 2.80
C ARG A 98 -7.38 7.84 1.41
N ARG A 99 -6.49 8.11 0.44
CA ARG A 99 -6.87 8.33 -0.95
C ARG A 99 -7.44 7.06 -1.57
N GLY A 100 -6.81 5.92 -1.33
CA GLY A 100 -7.25 4.61 -1.80
C GLY A 100 -8.63 4.25 -1.32
N ARG A 101 -8.88 4.39 -0.03
CA ARG A 101 -10.20 4.20 0.56
C ARG A 101 -11.24 5.07 -0.14
N ALA A 102 -10.97 6.37 -0.25
CA ALA A 102 -11.90 7.30 -0.90
C ALA A 102 -12.17 6.97 -2.37
N LEU A 103 -11.19 6.41 -3.09
CA LEU A 103 -11.38 5.93 -4.47
C LEU A 103 -12.28 4.70 -4.51
N VAL A 104 -12.00 3.70 -3.66
CA VAL A 104 -12.78 2.46 -3.57
C VAL A 104 -14.23 2.76 -3.16
N GLU A 105 -14.44 3.69 -2.23
CA GLU A 105 -15.78 4.12 -1.79
C GLU A 105 -16.60 4.75 -2.93
N LYS A 106 -15.95 5.44 -3.88
CA LYS A 106 -16.59 6.09 -5.03
C LYS A 106 -16.81 5.18 -6.24
N MET A 107 -16.14 4.03 -6.29
CA MET A 107 -16.25 3.04 -7.36
C MET A 107 -17.48 2.16 -7.23
#